data_AF-A0A847JBH5-F1
#
_entry.id   AF-A0A847JBH5-F1
#
_cell.length_a   1.000
_cell.length_b   1.000
_cell.length_c   1.000
_cell.angle_alpha   90.00
_cell.angle_beta   90.00
_cell.angle_gamma   90.00
#
_symmetry.space_group_name_H-M   'P 1'
#
loop_
_entity.id
_entity.type
_entity.pdbx_description
1 polymer ?
#
loop_
_entity_poly.entity_id
_entity_poly.type
_entity_poly.pdbx_seq_one_letter_code
_entity_poly.pdbx_strand_id
1 'polypeptide(L)' 'MAMTIRPRRSVLYMPGSNARALEKAKTLATDAVILDLEDSVAPDA' A
#
# COMPACT_ATOMS: atom_id res chain seq x y z
N MET A 1 -20.95 0.85 19.75
CA MET A 1 -19.79 1.73 19.53
C MET A 1 -19.88 2.27 18.12
N ALA A 2 -19.76 3.58 17.92
CA ALA A 2 -19.79 4.16 16.59
C ALA A 2 -18.48 3.82 15.84
N MET A 3 -18.60 3.47 14.56
CA MET A 3 -17.43 3.16 13.73
C MET A 3 -16.64 4.44 13.46
N THR A 4 -15.35 4.46 13.81
CA THR A 4 -14.46 5.59 13.48
C THR A 4 -14.30 5.67 11.97
N ILE A 5 -14.74 6.78 11.37
CA ILE A 5 -14.53 7.04 9.95
C ILE A 5 -13.02 7.30 9.73
N ARG A 6 -12.41 6.53 8.82
CA ARG A 6 -11.03 6.74 8.34
C ARG A 6 -11.10 7.08 6.85
N PRO A 7 -10.97 8.37 6.47
CA PRO A 7 -10.95 8.77 5.07
C PRO A 7 -9.82 8.05 4.30
N ARG A 8 -10.11 7.59 3.09
CA ARG A 8 -9.16 6.94 2.16
C ARG A 8 -9.14 7.71 0.85
N ARG A 9 -8.74 8.99 0.92
CA ARG A 9 -8.77 9.92 -0.22
C ARG A 9 -7.70 9.58 -1.25
N SER A 10 -6.62 8.96 -0.80
CA SER A 10 -5.57 8.40 -1.65
C SER A 10 -5.21 6.99 -1.20
N VAL A 11 -5.06 6.09 -2.16
CA VAL A 11 -4.68 4.69 -1.95
C VAL A 11 -3.54 4.37 -2.91
N LEU A 12 -2.35 4.13 -2.36
CA LEU A 12 -1.15 3.86 -3.15
C LEU A 12 -1.01 2.35 -3.38
N TYR A 13 -1.07 1.92 -4.64
CA TYR A 13 -0.75 0.56 -5.04
C TYR A 13 0.75 0.40 -5.27
N MET A 14 1.33 -0.70 -4.78
CA MET A 14 2.71 -1.09 -5.07
C MET A 14 2.91 -2.60 -4.93
N PRO A 15 3.90 -3.19 -5.64
CA PRO A 15 4.25 -4.59 -5.46
C PRO A 15 4.71 -4.87 -4.02
N GLY A 16 4.14 -5.88 -3.39
CA GLY A 16 4.48 -6.31 -2.04
C GLY A 16 5.92 -6.84 -1.91
N SER A 17 6.54 -7.25 -3.02
CA SER A 17 7.93 -7.73 -3.07
C SER A 17 8.98 -6.60 -3.14
N ASN A 18 8.58 -5.34 -3.34
CA ASN A 18 9.53 -4.23 -3.52
C ASN A 18 9.89 -3.56 -2.19
N ALA A 19 10.89 -4.09 -1.47
CA ALA A 19 11.33 -3.57 -0.18
C ALA A 19 11.66 -2.07 -0.16
N ARG A 20 12.23 -1.52 -1.25
CA ARG A 20 12.51 -0.08 -1.36
C ARG A 20 11.21 0.74 -1.41
N ALA A 21 10.20 0.26 -2.13
CA ALA A 21 8.89 0.92 -2.18
C ALA A 21 8.20 0.88 -0.81
N LEU A 22 8.28 -0.25 -0.10
CA LEU A 22 7.73 -0.40 1.26
C LEU A 22 8.34 0.60 2.24
N GLU A 23 9.67 0.75 2.26
CA GLU A 23 10.32 1.72 3.13
C GLU A 23 9.94 3.16 2.80
N LYS A 24 9.81 3.48 1.49
CA LYS A 24 9.35 4.80 1.06
C LYS A 24 7.90 5.05 1.46
N ALA A 25 7.03 4.03 1.38
CA ALA A 25 5.61 4.15 1.66
C ALA A 25 5.31 4.69 3.06
N LYS A 26 6.15 4.34 4.05
CA LYS A 26 6.01 4.78 5.46
C LYS A 26 6.06 6.30 5.63
N THR A 27 6.64 7.04 4.69
CA THR A 27 6.83 8.49 4.80
C THR A 27 6.03 9.30 3.77
N LEU A 28 5.30 8.64 2.87
CA LEU A 28 4.51 9.32 1.84
C LEU A 28 3.17 9.81 2.41
N ALA A 29 2.70 10.94 1.89
CA ALA A 29 1.40 11.52 2.24
C ALA A 29 0.22 10.78 1.56
N THR A 30 0.06 9.49 1.87
CA THR A 30 -1.09 8.69 1.42
C THR A 30 -1.92 8.22 2.61
N ASP A 31 -3.25 8.14 2.43
CA ASP A 31 -4.14 7.69 3.50
C ASP A 31 -4.10 6.17 3.70
N ALA A 32 -3.80 5.41 2.64
CA ALA A 32 -3.67 3.96 2.68
C ALA A 32 -2.70 3.43 1.62
N VAL A 33 -2.15 2.25 1.88
CA VAL A 33 -1.29 1.52 0.95
C VAL A 33 -1.92 0.15 0.68
N ILE A 34 -1.94 -0.26 -0.59
CA ILE A 34 -2.27 -1.63 -0.99
C ILE A 34 -0.98 -2.29 -1.45
N LEU A 35 -0.59 -3.32 -0.70
CA LEU A 35 0.50 -4.20 -1.06
C LEU A 35 -0.08 -5.26 -1.99
N ASP A 36 0.22 -5.09 -3.27
CA ASP A 36 -0.26 -6.01 -4.29
C ASP A 36 0.60 -7.28 -4.30
N LEU A 37 -0.06 -8.42 -4.38
CA LEU A 37 0.55 -9.75 -4.49
C LEU A 37 0.14 -10.45 -5.79
N GLU A 38 -0.58 -9.74 -6.66
CA GLU A 38 -1.15 -10.25 -7.90
C GLU A 38 -0.34 -9.73 -9.10
N ASP A 39 -0.92 -8.83 -9.89
CA ASP A 39 -0.48 -8.54 -11.25
C ASP A 39 0.81 -7.72 -11.32
N SER A 40 1.15 -6.99 -10.26
CA SER A 40 2.40 -6.23 -10.16
C SER A 40 3.56 -7.03 -9.57
N VAL A 41 3.36 -8.30 -9.21
CA VAL A 41 4.37 -9.18 -8.62
C VAL A 41 4.75 -10.30 -9.58
N ALA A 42 6.05 -10.45 -9.85
CA ALA A 42 6.56 -11.57 -10.65
C ALA A 42 6.38 -12.90 -9.87
N PRO A 43 6.10 -14.04 -10.54
CA PRO A 43 5.84 -15.31 -9.85
C PRO A 43 6.98 -15.84 -8.97
N ASP A 44 8.20 -15.38 -9.19
CA ASP A 44 9.44 -15.77 -8.49
C ASP A 44 9.88 -14.78 -7.39
N ALA A 45 9.07 -13.75 -7.14
CA ALA A 45 9.38 -12.65 -6.22
C ALA A 45 9.10 -12.96 -4.73
#